data_AF-A0A126P1N7-F1
#
_entry.id   AF-A0A126P1N7-F1
#
_cell.length_a   1.000
_cell.length_b   1.000
_cell.length_c   1.000
_cell.angle_alpha   90.00
_cell.angle_beta   90.00
_cell.angle_gamma   90.00
#
_symmetry.space_group_name_H-M   'P 1'
#
loop_
_entity.id
_entity.type
_entity.pdbx_description
1 polymer ?
#
loop_
_entity_poly.entity_id
_entity_poly.type
_entity_poly.pdbx_seq_one_letter_code
_entity_poly.pdbx_strand_id
1 'polypeptide(L)' 'MQTHANSIAPAAADPAVFMLEQLGFVAMHAGMAQNYLEAGDAPGFNYSVKSLTARVRAVVGLVNDLEARTAEASAHG' A
#
# COMPACT_ATOMS: atom_id res chain seq x y z
N MET A 1 -16.85 -5.03 -39.08
CA MET A 1 -16.10 -5.80 -38.05
C MET A 1 -15.52 -4.75 -37.09
N GLN A 2 -16.21 -4.44 -35.99
CA GLN A 2 -15.78 -3.43 -35.01
C GLN A 2 -15.04 -4.15 -33.87
N THR A 3 -13.77 -3.81 -33.67
CA THR A 3 -12.97 -4.24 -32.51
C THR A 3 -13.27 -3.31 -31.35
N HIS A 4 -14.04 -3.77 -30.38
CA HIS A 4 -14.16 -3.10 -29.08
C HIS A 4 -12.85 -3.30 -28.31
N ALA A 5 -12.02 -2.26 -28.25
CA ALA A 5 -10.90 -2.20 -27.32
C ALA A 5 -11.47 -2.08 -25.91
N ASN A 6 -11.69 -3.21 -25.24
CA ASN A 6 -12.03 -3.25 -23.82
C ASN A 6 -10.76 -2.92 -23.02
N SER A 7 -10.38 -1.64 -22.99
CA SER A 7 -9.32 -1.15 -22.12
C SER A 7 -9.85 -1.14 -20.69
N ILE A 8 -9.76 -2.29 -20.02
CA ILE A 8 -9.83 -2.35 -18.56
C ILE A 8 -8.49 -1.81 -18.07
N ALA A 9 -8.33 -0.49 -18.08
CA ALA A 9 -7.39 0.12 -17.16
C ALA A 9 -7.83 -0.36 -15.77
N PRO A 10 -6.95 -0.95 -14.94
CA PRO A 10 -7.34 -1.26 -13.57
C PRO A 10 -7.88 0.04 -12.98
N ALA A 11 -9.15 0.02 -12.57
CA ALA A 11 -9.73 1.15 -11.86
C ALA A 11 -8.72 1.48 -10.76
N ALA A 12 -8.20 2.72 -10.76
CA ALA A 12 -7.31 3.17 -9.72
C ALA A 12 -7.98 2.80 -8.40
N ALA A 13 -7.37 1.87 -7.66
CA ALA A 13 -7.98 1.33 -6.45
C ALA A 13 -8.38 2.52 -5.57
N ASP A 14 -9.63 2.50 -5.08
CA ASP A 14 -10.11 3.54 -4.17
C ASP A 14 -9.05 3.76 -3.08
N PRO A 15 -8.52 4.99 -2.91
CA PRO A 15 -7.50 5.27 -1.93
C PRO A 15 -7.85 4.78 -0.52
N ALA A 16 -9.13 4.81 -0.14
CA ALA A 16 -9.59 4.30 1.14
C ALA A 16 -9.46 2.77 1.22
N VAL A 17 -9.84 2.05 0.16
CA VAL A 17 -9.70 0.59 0.06
C VAL A 17 -8.21 0.21 0.09
N PHE A 18 -7.38 0.91 -0.67
CA PHE A 18 -5.93 0.68 -0.66
C PHE A 18 -5.33 0.87 0.75
N MET A 19 -5.70 1.95 1.44
CA MET A 19 -5.23 2.20 2.81
C MET A 19 -5.66 1.09 3.78
N LEU A 20 -6.91 0.63 3.70
CA LEU A 20 -7.41 -0.49 4.50
C LEU A 20 -6.63 -1.78 4.24
N GLU A 21 -6.35 -2.10 2.98
CA GLU A 21 -5.53 -3.26 2.61
C GLU A 21 -4.11 -3.16 3.17
N GLN A 22 -3.47 -1.99 3.04
CA GLN A 22 -2.12 -1.80 3.59
C GLN A 22 -2.09 -1.95 5.12
N LEU A 23 -3.10 -1.43 5.83
CA LEU A 23 -3.23 -1.61 7.28
C LEU A 23 -3.40 -3.09 7.66
N GLY A 24 -4.20 -3.84 6.88
CA GLY A 24 -4.33 -5.29 7.05
C GLY A 24 -2.99 -6.03 6.90
N PHE A 25 -2.21 -5.71 5.87
CA PHE A 25 -0.88 -6.27 5.69
C PHE A 25 0.10 -5.86 6.79
N VAL A 26 -0.01 -4.64 7.31
CA VAL A 26 0.81 -4.19 8.44
C VAL A 26 0.51 -5.04 9.68
N ALA A 27 -0.76 -5.23 10.04
CA ALA A 27 -1.12 -6.08 11.18
C ALA A 27 -0.62 -7.53 11.02
N MET A 28 -0.78 -8.08 9.81
CA MET A 28 -0.30 -9.44 9.49
C MET A 28 1.22 -9.57 9.66
N HIS A 29 2.01 -8.67 9.06
CA HIS A 29 3.47 -8.75 9.15
C HIS A 29 4.01 -8.42 10.54
N ALA A 30 3.30 -7.60 11.33
CA ALA A 30 3.64 -7.37 12.74
C ALA A 30 3.49 -8.67 13.56
N GLY A 31 2.40 -9.41 13.39
CA GLY A 31 2.21 -10.72 14.03
C GLY A 31 3.27 -11.74 13.58
N MET A 32 3.60 -11.77 12.29
CA MET A 32 4.68 -12.63 11.78
C MET A 32 6.04 -12.26 12.40
N ALA A 33 6.36 -10.96 12.48
CA ALA A 33 7.60 -10.50 13.08
C ALA A 33 7.71 -10.95 14.54
N GLN A 34 6.64 -10.82 15.33
CA GLN A 34 6.61 -11.31 16.69
C GLN A 34 6.88 -12.83 16.76
N ASN A 35 6.17 -13.62 15.95
CA ASN A 35 6.34 -15.08 15.92
C ASN A 35 7.78 -15.49 15.56
N TYR A 36 8.38 -14.84 14.57
CA TYR A 36 9.77 -15.13 14.19
C TYR A 36 10.78 -14.70 15.27
N LEU A 37 10.51 -13.59 15.96
CA LEU A 37 11.34 -13.15 17.07
C LEU A 37 11.31 -14.15 18.23
N GLU A 38 10.11 -14.63 18.59
CA GLU A 38 9.91 -15.66 19.62
C GLU A 38 10.56 -17.00 19.25
N ALA A 39 10.58 -17.34 17.96
CA ALA A 39 11.22 -18.55 17.43
C ALA A 39 12.75 -18.43 17.25
N GLY A 40 13.35 -17.24 17.43
CA GLY A 40 14.77 -17.00 17.15
C GLY A 40 15.13 -17.01 15.65
N ASP A 41 14.15 -16.87 14.76
CA ASP A 41 14.34 -16.82 13.30
C ASP A 41 14.63 -15.38 12.85
N ALA A 42 15.91 -15.00 12.93
CA ALA A 42 16.36 -13.66 12.52
C ALA A 42 16.08 -13.34 11.02
N PRO A 43 16.28 -14.27 10.05
CA PRO A 43 15.86 -14.04 8.66
C PRO A 43 14.37 -13.75 8.51
N GLY A 44 13.49 -14.55 9.14
CA GLY A 44 12.04 -14.36 9.09
C GLY A 44 11.59 -13.04 9.72
N PHE A 45 12.20 -12.67 10.85
CA PHE A 45 11.97 -11.39 11.50
C PHE A 45 12.34 -10.22 10.57
N ASN A 46 13.55 -10.24 10.00
CA ASN A 46 14.02 -9.21 9.09
C ASN A 46 13.15 -9.06 7.83
N TYR A 47 12.68 -10.18 7.28
CA TYR A 47 11.73 -10.16 6.17
C TYR A 47 10.42 -9.45 6.54
N SER A 48 9.87 -9.77 7.71
CA SER A 48 8.62 -9.18 8.19
C SER A 48 8.76 -7.68 8.42
N VAL A 49 9.87 -7.22 9.00
CA VAL A 49 10.18 -5.79 9.19
C VAL A 49 10.35 -5.05 7.86
N LYS A 50 11.03 -5.64 6.87
CA LYS A 50 11.14 -5.05 5.53
C LYS A 50 9.78 -4.92 4.86
N SER A 51 8.93 -5.93 5.02
CA SER A 51 7.57 -5.92 4.47
C SER A 51 6.73 -4.82 5.11
N LEU A 52 6.75 -4.69 6.44
CA LEU A 52 6.14 -3.57 7.18
C LEU A 52 6.58 -2.21 6.63
N THR A 53 7.89 -2.03 6.49
CA THR A 53 8.49 -0.78 5.99
C THR A 53 7.98 -0.44 4.59
N ALA A 54 7.90 -1.44 3.70
CA ALA A 54 7.42 -1.24 2.34
C ALA A 54 5.94 -0.80 2.29
N ARG A 55 5.08 -1.40 3.13
CA ARG A 55 3.65 -1.03 3.20
C ARG A 55 3.46 0.39 3.73
N VAL A 56 4.18 0.77 4.78
CA VAL A 56 4.13 2.15 5.30
C VAL A 56 4.58 3.16 4.24
N ARG A 57 5.67 2.86 3.49
CA ARG A 57 6.12 3.71 2.39
C ARG A 57 5.07 3.85 1.28
N ALA A 58 4.34 2.79 0.97
CA ALA A 58 3.27 2.82 -0.01
C ALA A 58 2.12 3.73 0.44
N VAL A 59 1.72 3.67 1.72
CA VAL A 59 0.71 4.57 2.29
C VAL A 59 1.17 6.02 2.26
N VAL A 60 2.40 6.30 2.70
CA VAL A 60 2.97 7.66 2.63
C VAL A 60 3.01 8.19 1.20
N GLY A 61 3.40 7.35 0.24
CA GLY A 61 3.41 7.71 -1.17
C GLY A 61 2.01 8.10 -1.69
N LEU A 62 0.98 7.33 -1.32
CA LEU A 62 -0.41 7.65 -1.66
C LEU A 62 -0.88 8.97 -1.02
N VAL A 63 -0.59 9.18 0.27
CA VAL A 63 -1.00 10.41 0.97
C VAL A 63 -0.38 11.64 0.32
N ASN A 64 0.92 11.58 -0.01
CA ASN A 64 1.60 12.68 -0.69
C ASN A 64 1.03 12.95 -2.10
N ASP A 65 0.68 11.90 -2.85
CA ASP A 65 0.04 12.04 -4.17
C ASP A 65 -1.34 12.72 -4.07
N LEU A 66 -2.16 12.31 -3.10
CA LEU A 66 -3.48 12.92 -2.85
C LEU A 66 -3.36 14.39 -2.45
N GLU A 67 -2.38 14.73 -1.61
CA GLU A 67 -2.11 16.12 -1.22
C GLU A 67 -1.74 16.98 -2.44
N ALA A 68 -0.81 16.50 -3.28
CA ALA A 68 -0.37 17.19 -4.48
C ALA A 68 -1.55 17.46 -5.45
N ARG A 69 -2.38 16.44 -5.70
CA ARG A 69 -3.55 16.55 -6.56
C ARG A 69 -4.61 17.52 -6.01
N THR A 70 -4.76 17.57 -4.69
CA THR A 70 -5.68 18.51 -4.02
C THR A 70 -5.18 19.95 -4.14
N ALA A 71 -3.87 20.16 -4.01
CA ALA A 71 -3.25 21.47 -4.18
C ALA A 71 -3.39 21.99 -5.61
N GLU A 72 -3.16 21.15 -6.62
CA GLU A 72 -3.36 21.49 -8.04
C GLU A 72 -4.81 21.85 -8.35
N ALA A 73 -5.77 21.07 -7.86
CA ALA A 73 -7.20 21.35 -8.05
C ALA A 73 -7.61 22.70 -7.43
N SER A 74 -7.01 23.08 -6.30
CA SER A 74 -7.29 24.32 -5.59
C SER A 74 -6.64 25.55 -6.24
N ALA A 75 -5.60 25.36 -7.06
CA ALA A 75 -4.90 26.44 -7.76
C ALA A 75 -5.57 26.85 -9.10
N HIS A 76 -6.48 26.01 -9.62
CA HIS A 76 -7.14 26.20 -10.91
C HIS A 76 -8.67 26.41 -10.81
N GLY A 77 -9.22 26.52 -9.61
CA GLY A 77 -10.61 26.88 -9.32
C GLY A 77 -10.74 28.33 -8.88
#